data_AF-A0A2S2QHI2-F1
#
_entry.id   AF-A0A2S2QHI2-F1
#
_cell.length_a   1.000
_cell.length_b   1.000
_cell.length_c   1.000
_cell.angle_alpha   90.00
_cell.angle_beta   90.00
_cell.angle_gamma   90.00
#
_symmetry.space_group_name_H-M   'P 1'
#
loop_
_entity.id
_entity.type
_entity.pdbx_description
1 polymer ?
#
loop_
_entity_poly.entity_id
_entity_poly.type
_entity_poly.pdbx_seq_one_letter_code
_entity_poly.pdbx_strand_id
1 'polypeptide(L)'
;KQPKYVPVFIHNLSNYDAHFIVTELDYDSHRIKVLPNSEEKFVTFSKYISNNFTIRFVDTFRFMATSLSTLAANLITPNLEKFRITAKHFSNNDLPLVTRKGVSSMKWPVLDPPQNRQTANPSPRLPSMTL
;
A
#
# COMPACT_ATOMS: atom_id res chain seq x y z
N LYS A 1 -11.51 28.61 -11.80
CA LYS A 1 -10.05 28.74 -11.54
C LYS A 1 -9.49 27.33 -11.38
N GLN A 2 -8.57 26.88 -12.22
CA GLN A 2 -7.99 25.52 -12.11
C GLN A 2 -7.06 25.44 -10.89
N PRO A 3 -7.06 24.32 -10.13
CA PRO A 3 -6.10 24.12 -9.06
C PRO A 3 -4.68 24.09 -9.60
N LYS A 4 -3.74 24.79 -8.94
CA LYS A 4 -2.31 24.80 -9.26
C LYS A 4 -1.56 23.63 -8.61
N TYR A 5 -2.16 22.45 -8.61
CA TYR A 5 -1.57 21.25 -8.05
C TYR A 5 -2.04 20.00 -8.79
N VAL A 6 -1.22 18.94 -8.73
CA VAL A 6 -1.59 17.60 -9.22
C VAL A 6 -2.18 16.81 -8.04
N PRO A 7 -3.45 16.38 -8.11
CA PRO A 7 -4.04 15.54 -7.07
C PRO A 7 -3.54 14.10 -7.19
N VAL A 8 -3.22 13.49 -6.05
CA VAL A 8 -2.95 12.07 -5.88
C VAL A 8 -4.04 11.51 -4.98
N PHE A 9 -4.91 10.68 -5.57
CA PHE A 9 -6.05 10.09 -4.88
C PHE A 9 -5.68 8.69 -4.37
N ILE A 10 -5.74 8.51 -3.05
CA ILE A 10 -5.49 7.22 -2.41
C ILE A 10 -6.69 6.90 -1.53
N HIS A 11 -7.25 5.70 -1.68
CA HIS A 11 -8.46 5.32 -0.97
C HIS A 11 -8.11 4.84 0.45
N ASN A 12 -8.73 5.47 1.46
CA ASN A 12 -8.49 5.18 2.88
C ASN A 12 -7.09 5.57 3.37
N LEU A 13 -6.47 6.54 2.68
CA LEU A 13 -5.12 7.05 2.94
C LEU A 13 -4.87 7.37 4.42
N SER A 14 -5.80 8.08 5.06
CA SER A 14 -5.59 8.62 6.40
C SER A 14 -5.42 7.52 7.47
N ASN A 15 -5.92 6.31 7.21
CA ASN A 15 -5.93 5.22 8.17
C ASN A 15 -4.79 4.21 7.96
N TYR A 16 -4.05 4.28 6.85
CA TYR A 16 -3.04 3.28 6.48
C TYR A 16 -1.70 3.93 6.13
N ASP A 17 -1.65 4.61 4.99
CA ASP A 17 -0.37 4.97 4.36
C ASP A 17 0.09 6.41 4.65
N ALA A 18 -0.79 7.26 5.22
CA ALA A 18 -0.53 8.70 5.33
C ALA A 18 0.76 9.03 6.10
N HIS A 19 1.00 8.40 7.25
CA HIS A 19 2.21 8.65 8.06
C HIS A 19 3.47 8.27 7.31
N PHE A 20 3.50 7.05 6.75
CA PHE A 20 4.65 6.56 5.99
C PHE A 20 4.95 7.50 4.82
N ILE A 21 3.94 7.86 4.03
CA ILE A 21 4.14 8.75 2.88
C ILE A 21 4.62 10.13 3.32
N VAL A 22 4.03 10.74 4.36
CA VAL A 22 4.43 12.08 4.83
C VAL A 22 5.87 12.07 5.33
N THR A 23 6.29 11.04 6.08
CA THR A 23 7.67 10.89 6.55
C THR A 23 8.64 10.75 5.39
N GLU A 24 8.34 9.90 4.40
CA GLU A 24 9.22 9.69 3.25
C GLU A 24 9.28 10.92 2.32
N LEU A 25 8.28 11.80 2.35
CA LEU A 25 8.30 13.05 1.59
C LEU A 25 9.24 14.10 2.18
N ASP A 26 9.76 13.94 3.40
CA ASP A 26 10.63 14.90 4.09
C ASP A 26 12.13 14.69 3.77
N TYR A 27 12.43 14.16 2.58
CA TYR A 27 13.80 13.88 2.13
C TYR A 27 14.58 15.13 1.68
N ASP A 28 13.89 16.25 1.47
CA ASP A 28 14.47 17.52 1.02
C ASP A 28 13.87 18.71 1.77
N SER A 29 14.44 19.91 1.60
CA SER A 29 13.99 21.13 2.28
C SER A 29 12.68 21.72 1.72
N HIS A 30 12.03 21.06 0.76
CA HIS A 30 10.79 21.57 0.20
C HIS A 30 9.63 21.39 1.18
N ARG A 31 8.82 22.45 1.32
CA ARG A 31 7.73 22.49 2.30
C ARG A 31 6.72 21.35 2.09
N ILE A 32 6.35 20.72 3.20
CA ILE A 32 5.16 19.88 3.31
C ILE A 32 4.11 20.65 4.11
N LYS A 33 2.86 20.64 3.63
CA LYS A 33 1.70 21.17 4.35
C LYS A 33 0.72 20.06 4.62
N VAL A 34 0.47 19.77 5.89
CA VAL A 34 -0.51 18.76 6.33
C VAL A 34 -1.77 19.46 6.83
N LEU A 35 -2.94 18.90 6.53
CA LEU A 35 -4.20 19.22 7.17
C LEU A 35 -4.61 18.04 8.07
N PRO A 36 -4.22 18.06 9.35
CA PRO A 36 -4.55 16.99 10.27
C PRO A 36 -6.02 17.04 10.71
N ASN A 37 -6.60 15.87 10.95
CA ASN A 37 -7.85 15.69 11.69
C ASN A 37 -7.57 15.26 13.14
N SER A 38 -6.55 14.44 13.34
CA SER A 38 -5.96 14.09 14.63
C SER A 38 -4.45 13.93 14.46
N GLU A 39 -3.71 13.66 15.54
CA GLU A 39 -2.28 13.33 15.49
C GLU A 39 -2.02 12.13 14.57
N GLU A 40 -2.94 11.16 14.55
CA GLU A 40 -2.81 9.95 13.76
C GLU A 40 -3.48 10.02 12.37
N LYS A 41 -4.28 11.05 12.06
CA LYS A 41 -5.08 11.05 10.83
C LYS A 41 -4.93 12.36 10.07
N PHE A 42 -4.37 12.28 8.87
CA PHE A 42 -4.22 13.42 7.97
C PHE A 42 -5.26 13.38 6.86
N VAL A 43 -6.14 14.40 6.79
CA VAL A 43 -7.19 14.48 5.77
C VAL A 43 -6.59 14.65 4.38
N THR A 44 -5.57 15.50 4.29
CA THR A 44 -4.80 15.79 3.09
C THR A 44 -3.44 16.32 3.47
N PHE A 45 -2.45 16.08 2.63
CA PHE A 45 -1.14 16.71 2.73
C PHE A 45 -0.63 17.10 1.35
N SER A 46 0.24 18.09 1.28
CA SER A 46 0.79 18.63 0.02
C SER A 46 2.29 18.79 0.11
N LYS A 47 3.01 18.36 -0.93
CA LYS A 47 4.45 18.60 -1.13
C LYS A 47 4.64 19.68 -2.18
N TYR A 48 5.37 20.73 -1.83
CA TYR A 48 5.66 21.86 -2.72
C TYR A 48 6.97 21.62 -3.45
N ILE A 49 6.94 20.97 -4.61
CA ILE A 49 8.13 20.65 -5.40
C ILE A 49 8.80 21.92 -5.95
N SER A 50 8.01 22.96 -6.26
CA SER A 50 8.50 24.28 -6.67
C SER A 50 7.43 25.35 -6.38
N ASN A 51 7.73 26.61 -6.70
CA ASN A 51 6.78 27.72 -6.54
C ASN A 51 5.50 27.58 -7.38
N ASN A 52 5.54 26.81 -8.47
CA ASN A 52 4.42 26.61 -9.39
C ASN A 52 3.96 25.15 -9.50
N PHE A 53 4.65 24.21 -8.84
CA PHE A 53 4.33 22.79 -8.89
C PHE A 53 4.15 22.24 -7.48
N THR A 54 2.96 21.70 -7.23
CA THR A 54 2.56 21.12 -5.94
C THR A 54 1.86 19.79 -6.21
N ILE A 55 2.19 18.79 -5.40
CA ILE A 55 1.48 17.52 -5.37
C ILE A 55 0.61 17.51 -4.12
N ARG A 56 -0.66 17.12 -4.24
CA ARG A 56 -1.59 17.03 -3.11
C ARG A 56 -2.18 15.64 -3.00
N PHE A 57 -1.97 15.00 -1.86
CA PHE A 57 -2.53 13.71 -1.53
C PHE A 57 -3.89 13.88 -0.86
N VAL A 58 -4.87 13.13 -1.33
CA VAL A 58 -6.27 13.24 -0.89
C VAL A 58 -6.81 11.85 -0.56
N ASP A 59 -7.37 11.72 0.65
CA ASP A 59 -8.08 10.50 1.06
C ASP A 59 -9.45 10.40 0.41
N THR A 60 -9.63 9.43 -0.48
CA THR A 60 -10.91 9.27 -1.18
C THR A 60 -12.03 8.67 -0.36
N PHE A 61 -11.71 8.04 0.77
CA PHE A 61 -12.72 7.49 1.67
C PHE A 61 -13.57 8.58 2.34
N ARG A 62 -13.07 9.82 2.40
CA ARG A 62 -13.84 10.96 2.94
C ARG A 62 -15.04 11.36 2.09
N PHE A 63 -15.05 11.01 0.81
CA PHE A 63 -16.16 11.30 -0.11
C PHE A 63 -16.83 10.05 -0.70
N MET A 64 -16.11 8.92 -0.74
CA MET A 64 -16.64 7.61 -1.11
C MET A 64 -16.44 6.64 0.05
N ALA A 65 -17.29 6.74 1.06
CA ALA A 65 -17.18 5.97 2.31
C ALA A 65 -17.66 4.51 2.14
N THR A 66 -17.19 3.81 1.12
CA THR A 66 -17.46 2.39 0.86
C THR A 66 -16.17 1.67 0.51
N SER A 67 -16.19 0.33 0.57
CA SER A 67 -14.98 -0.45 0.28
C SER A 67 -14.53 -0.27 -1.18
N LEU A 68 -13.23 -0.35 -1.43
CA LEU A 68 -12.69 -0.36 -2.80
C LEU A 68 -13.31 -1.46 -3.68
N SER A 69 -13.72 -2.59 -3.08
CA SER A 69 -14.42 -3.68 -3.77
C SER A 69 -15.79 -3.25 -4.26
N THR A 70 -16.55 -2.53 -3.42
CA THR A 70 -17.84 -1.96 -3.79
C THR A 70 -17.67 -0.92 -4.90
N LEU A 71 -16.68 -0.03 -4.76
CA LEU A 71 -16.39 1.00 -5.76
C LEU A 71 -15.99 0.39 -7.12
N ALA A 72 -15.11 -0.61 -7.11
CA ALA A 72 -14.72 -1.31 -8.34
C ALA A 72 -15.90 -2.03 -9.00
N ALA A 73 -16.76 -2.70 -8.20
CA ALA A 73 -17.95 -3.37 -8.71
C ALA A 73 -18.93 -2.38 -9.38
N ASN A 74 -19.10 -1.18 -8.82
CA ASN A 74 -19.95 -0.13 -9.39
C ASN A 74 -19.47 0.40 -10.76
N LEU A 75 -18.21 0.16 -11.12
CA LEU A 75 -17.65 0.52 -12.43
C LEU A 75 -17.92 -0.53 -13.50
N ILE A 76 -18.31 -1.75 -13.12
CA ILE A 76 -18.58 -2.83 -14.08
C ILE A 76 -19.88 -2.53 -14.83
N THR A 77 -19.79 -2.47 -16.15
CA THR A 77 -20.93 -2.38 -17.07
C THR A 77 -20.93 -3.59 -18.01
N PRO A 78 -22.05 -3.89 -18.70
CA PRO A 78 -22.00 -4.79 -19.85
C PRO A 78 -20.85 -4.39 -20.78
N ASN A 79 -20.12 -5.39 -21.28
CA ASN A 79 -18.95 -5.23 -22.16
C ASN A 79 -17.81 -4.34 -21.63
N LEU A 80 -17.80 -3.98 -20.34
CA LEU A 80 -16.75 -3.16 -19.72
C LEU A 80 -16.50 -1.79 -20.42
N GLU A 81 -17.54 -1.20 -21.01
CA GLU A 81 -17.46 0.06 -21.78
C GLU A 81 -16.78 1.24 -21.04
N LYS A 82 -16.89 1.29 -19.71
CA LYS A 82 -16.21 2.32 -18.88
C LYS A 82 -14.67 2.19 -18.87
N PHE A 83 -14.14 1.05 -19.31
CA PHE A 83 -12.71 0.71 -19.26
C PHE A 83 -12.01 0.83 -20.62
N ARG A 84 -12.49 1.69 -21.52
CA ARG A 84 -11.93 1.89 -22.87
C ARG A 84 -10.42 2.09 -22.91
N ILE A 85 -9.83 2.82 -21.96
CA ILE A 85 -8.38 3.05 -21.91
C ILE A 85 -7.66 1.77 -21.49
N THR A 86 -8.14 1.09 -20.45
CA THR A 86 -7.62 -0.21 -20.01
C THR A 86 -7.68 -1.25 -21.13
N ALA A 87 -8.79 -1.31 -21.87
CA ALA A 87 -8.97 -2.21 -23.01
C ALA A 87 -7.97 -2.00 -24.16
N LYS A 88 -7.28 -0.85 -24.23
CA LYS A 88 -6.19 -0.65 -25.21
C LYS A 88 -4.91 -1.39 -24.85
N HIS A 89 -4.74 -1.79 -23.61
CA HIS A 89 -3.49 -2.34 -23.07
C HIS A 89 -3.62 -3.78 -22.57
N PHE A 90 -4.84 -4.33 -22.48
CA PHE A 90 -5.10 -5.67 -21.97
C PHE A 90 -5.95 -6.46 -22.96
N SER A 91 -5.72 -7.77 -23.02
CA SER A 91 -6.53 -8.68 -23.82
C SER A 91 -7.95 -8.82 -23.23
N ASN A 92 -8.92 -9.24 -24.06
CA ASN A 92 -10.28 -9.51 -23.58
C ASN A 92 -10.33 -10.58 -22.48
N ASN A 93 -9.35 -11.49 -22.46
CA ASN A 93 -9.25 -12.53 -21.42
C ASN A 93 -8.77 -11.95 -20.08
N ASP A 94 -7.93 -10.92 -20.11
CA ASP A 94 -7.37 -10.29 -18.90
C ASP A 94 -8.27 -9.19 -18.35
N LEU A 95 -9.12 -8.59 -19.19
CA LEU A 95 -9.98 -7.47 -18.81
C LEU A 95 -10.79 -7.72 -17.52
N PRO A 96 -11.49 -8.86 -17.35
CA PRO A 96 -12.23 -9.13 -16.11
C PRO A 96 -11.37 -9.11 -14.84
N LEU A 97 -10.07 -9.39 -14.96
CA LEU A 97 -9.13 -9.41 -13.83
C LEU A 97 -8.60 -8.02 -13.50
N VAL A 98 -8.33 -7.19 -14.51
CA VAL A 98 -7.73 -5.85 -14.32
C VAL A 98 -8.77 -4.75 -14.03
N THR A 99 -10.06 -5.04 -14.20
CA THR A 99 -11.15 -4.10 -13.88
C THR A 99 -11.75 -4.28 -12.49
N ARG A 100 -11.36 -5.33 -11.76
CA ARG A 100 -11.82 -5.58 -10.38
C ARG A 100 -10.79 -5.12 -9.36
N LYS A 101 -11.21 -5.01 -8.09
CA LYS A 101 -10.27 -4.80 -6.98
C LYS A 101 -9.23 -5.93 -6.97
N GLY A 102 -7.96 -5.57 -6.97
CA GLY A 102 -6.87 -6.52 -6.74
C GLY A 102 -6.99 -7.16 -5.35
N VAL A 103 -6.92 -8.48 -5.29
CA VAL A 103 -6.84 -9.22 -4.03
C VAL A 103 -5.37 -9.55 -3.81
N SER A 104 -4.76 -8.94 -2.80
CA SER A 104 -3.42 -9.34 -2.38
C SER A 104 -3.53 -10.67 -1.63
N SER A 105 -2.80 -11.69 -2.08
CA SER A 105 -2.66 -12.97 -1.40
C SER A 105 -1.81 -12.79 -0.13
N MET A 106 -2.35 -12.14 0.90
CA MET A 106 -1.74 -12.18 2.24
C MET A 106 -2.04 -13.53 2.89
N LYS A 107 -1.36 -14.58 2.39
CA LYS A 107 -1.06 -15.78 3.17
C LYS A 107 0.45 -15.76 3.35
N TRP A 108 0.93 -15.04 4.36
CA TRP A 108 2.25 -15.36 4.89
C TRP A 108 2.17 -16.83 5.32
N PRO A 109 3.01 -17.74 4.82
CA PRO A 109 3.24 -18.96 5.55
C PRO A 109 3.81 -18.50 6.88
N VAL A 110 3.06 -18.72 7.97
CA VAL A 110 3.71 -18.98 9.24
C VAL A 110 4.69 -20.09 8.91
N LEU A 111 5.97 -19.75 8.83
CA LEU A 111 7.01 -20.77 8.80
C LEU A 111 6.76 -21.55 10.08
N ASP A 112 6.23 -22.77 9.97
CA ASP A 112 6.12 -23.65 11.10
C ASP A 112 7.48 -23.64 11.80
N PRO A 113 7.53 -23.38 13.12
CA PRO A 113 8.80 -23.35 13.83
C PRO A 113 9.53 -24.68 13.58
N PRO A 114 10.85 -24.66 13.34
CA PRO A 114 11.58 -25.86 12.99
C PRO A 114 11.39 -26.92 14.08
N GLN A 115 10.77 -28.05 13.72
CA GLN A 115 10.69 -29.21 14.59
C GLN A 115 12.12 -29.66 14.95
N ASN A 116 12.40 -29.65 16.25
CA ASN A 116 13.48 -30.33 16.95
C ASN A 116 14.69 -30.75 16.10
N ARG A 117 15.72 -29.89 16.07
CA ARG A 117 17.09 -30.35 15.80
C ARG A 117 17.56 -31.10 17.05
N GLN A 118 17.43 -32.42 17.02
CA GLN A 118 17.95 -33.30 18.06
C GLN A 118 19.44 -32.98 18.30
N THR A 119 19.79 -33.01 19.58
CA THR A 119 21.04 -32.65 20.20
C THR A 119 22.26 -33.33 19.56
N ALA A 120 23.32 -32.55 19.35
CA ALA A 120 24.65 -33.05 19.06
C ALA A 120 25.12 -34.00 20.16
N ASN A 121 25.50 -35.23 19.79
CA ASN A 121 26.29 -36.12 20.63
C ASN A 121 27.68 -35.50 20.85
N PRO A 122 28.18 -35.36 22.09
CA PRO A 122 29.58 -35.01 22.30
C PRO A 122 30.49 -36.23 22.07
N SER A 123 31.56 -36.00 21.32
CA SER A 123 32.65 -36.95 21.06
C SER A 123 33.36 -37.43 22.34
N PRO A 124 33.99 -38.62 22.34
CA PRO A 124 34.39 -39.35 23.55
C PRO A 124 35.66 -38.78 24.22
N ARG A 125 35.67 -38.71 25.56
CA ARG A 125 36.88 -38.44 26.35
C ARG A 125 37.62 -39.75 26.65
N LEU A 126 38.94 -39.72 26.43
CA LEU A 126 39.91 -40.79 26.72
C LEU A 126 40.00 -41.11 28.23
N PRO A 127 40.46 -42.31 28.61
CA PRO A 127 40.35 -42.83 29.98
C PRO A 127 41.39 -42.19 30.92
N SER A 128 40.96 -41.90 32.16
CA SER A 128 41.86 -41.57 33.28
C SER A 128 42.34 -42.87 33.93
N MET A 129 43.66 -43.01 34.04
CA MET A 129 44.32 -44.02 34.88
C MET A 129 43.96 -43.79 36.35
N THR A 130 43.54 -44.85 37.04
CA THR A 130 43.60 -44.96 38.51
C THR A 130 44.97 -45.49 38.92
N LEU A 131 45.48 -45.03 40.06
CA LEU A 131 46.39 -45.82 40.89
C LEU A 131 45.59 -46.88 41.65
#